data_AF-A0A7C7K1P6-F1
#
_entry.id   AF-A0A7C7K1P6-F1
#
_cell.length_a   1.000
_cell.length_b   1.000
_cell.length_c   1.000
_cell.angle_alpha   90.00
_cell.angle_beta   90.00
_cell.angle_gamma   90.00
#
_symmetry.space_group_name_H-M   'P 1'
#
loop_
_entity.id
_entity.type
_entity.pdbx_description
1 polymer ?
#
loop_
_entity_poly.entity_id
_entity_poly.type
_entity_poly.pdbx_seq_one_letter_code
_entity_poly.pdbx_strand_id
1 'polypeptide(L)' 'EAILLAAQTARGAASLTIDSEMHPESEIDKVTTPKGITISGLNEMEHQGFSSAMIRAIVRSADKIDEIINES' A
#
# COMPACT_ATOMS: atom_id res chain seq x y z
N GLU A 1 6.11 9.01 -18.70
CA GLU A 1 5.66 9.95 -17.63
C GLU A 1 4.89 9.26 -16.51
N ALA A 2 3.85 8.48 -16.81
CA ALA A 2 3.03 7.80 -15.79
C ALA A 2 3.84 6.96 -14.77
N ILE A 3 4.81 6.16 -15.24
CA ILE A 3 5.68 5.34 -14.38
C ILE A 3 6.52 6.22 -13.42
N LEU A 4 7.04 7.35 -13.92
CA LEU A 4 7.84 8.26 -13.10
C LEU A 4 7.01 8.90 -12.00
N LEU A 5 5.79 9.34 -12.33
CA LEU A 5 4.85 9.89 -11.35
C LEU A 5 4.47 8.84 -10.30
N ALA A 6 4.12 7.63 -10.72
CA ALA A 6 3.79 6.54 -9.80
C ALA A 6 4.95 6.19 -8.86
N ALA A 7 6.18 6.07 -9.39
CA ALA A 7 7.37 5.81 -8.59
C ALA A 7 7.66 6.95 -7.60
N GLN A 8 7.49 8.20 -8.01
CA GLN A 8 7.66 9.37 -7.16
C GLN A 8 6.62 9.42 -6.04
N THR A 9 5.35 9.15 -6.37
CA THR A 9 4.25 9.08 -5.40
C THR A 9 4.50 7.98 -4.38
N ALA A 10 4.87 6.78 -4.83
CA ALA A 10 5.19 5.67 -3.92
C ALA A 10 6.38 5.99 -3.00
N ARG A 11 7.44 6.59 -3.56
CA ARG A 11 8.60 7.02 -2.76
C ARG A 11 8.21 8.06 -1.71
N GLY A 12 7.45 9.08 -2.10
CA GLY A 12 7.01 10.13 -1.18
C GLY A 12 6.14 9.59 -0.05
N ALA A 13 5.16 8.74 -0.38
CA ALA A 13 4.30 8.10 0.62
C ALA A 13 5.11 7.21 1.58
N ALA A 14 6.04 6.40 1.07
CA ALA A 14 6.90 5.57 1.90
C ALA A 14 7.77 6.41 2.85
N SER A 15 8.40 7.48 2.35
CA SER A 15 9.17 8.41 3.18
C SER A 15 8.31 9.05 4.27
N LEU A 16 7.11 9.55 3.93
CA LEU A 16 6.19 10.14 4.92
C LEU A 16 5.82 9.14 6.01
N THR A 17 5.53 7.88 5.66
CA THR A 17 5.17 6.86 6.65
C THR A 17 6.35 6.46 7.55
N ILE A 18 7.57 6.41 7.02
CA ILE A 18 8.78 6.06 7.79
C ILE A 18 9.19 7.21 8.71
N ASP A 19 9.11 8.45 8.21
CA ASP A 19 9.55 9.64 8.93
C ASP A 19 8.47 10.16 9.90
N SER A 20 7.20 9.79 9.70
CA SER A 20 6.10 10.14 10.59
C SER A 20 6.03 9.18 11.77
N GLU A 21 5.91 9.71 12.98
CA GLU A 21 5.58 8.94 14.18
C GLU A 21 4.06 8.66 14.30
N MET A 22 3.28 9.04 13.28
CA MET A 22 1.83 8.86 13.27
C MET A 22 1.43 7.49 12.75
N HIS A 23 0.26 7.03 13.19
CA HIS A 23 -0.37 5.87 12.58
C HIS A 23 -0.63 6.13 11.08
N PRO A 24 -0.37 5.16 10.16
CA PRO A 24 -0.55 5.36 8.72
C PRO A 24 -1.95 5.86 8.33
N GLU A 25 -3.00 5.38 9.00
CA GLU A 25 -4.38 5.86 8.78
C GLU A 25 -4.51 7.37 8.98
N SER A 26 -3.83 7.92 9.97
CA SER A 26 -3.85 9.36 10.22
C SER A 26 -3.20 10.16 9.10
N GLU A 27 -2.21 9.61 8.39
CA GLU A 27 -1.62 10.23 7.21
C GLU A 27 -2.55 10.13 5.99
N ILE A 28 -3.27 9.02 5.86
CA ILE A 28 -4.31 8.83 4.83
C ILE A 28 -5.43 9.85 5.02
N ASP A 29 -5.90 10.06 6.25
CA ASP A 29 -6.95 11.02 6.58
C ASP A 29 -6.58 12.46 6.20
N LYS A 30 -5.32 12.86 6.35
CA LYS A 30 -4.84 14.22 5.99
C LYS A 30 -5.05 14.55 4.51
N VAL A 31 -4.99 13.55 3.64
CA VAL A 31 -5.12 13.71 2.17
C VAL A 31 -6.48 13.23 1.64
N THR A 32 -7.35 12.77 2.53
CA THR A 32 -8.65 12.17 2.19
C THR A 32 -9.78 13.04 2.70
N THR A 33 -10.33 13.87 1.82
CA THR A 33 -11.45 14.74 2.17
C THR A 33 -12.80 14.05 1.91
N PRO A 34 -13.83 14.33 2.75
CA PRO A 34 -15.19 13.84 2.50
C PRO A 34 -15.67 14.25 1.11
N LYS A 35 -16.18 13.29 0.33
CA LYS A 35 -16.63 13.46 -1.07
C LYS A 35 -15.52 13.90 -2.05
N GLY A 36 -14.25 13.79 -1.66
CA GLY A 36 -13.10 14.13 -2.50
C GLY A 36 -12.75 13.07 -3.54
N ILE A 37 -11.80 13.42 -4.41
CA ILE A 37 -11.29 12.51 -5.44
C ILE A 37 -10.42 11.38 -4.85
N THR A 38 -9.69 11.66 -3.75
CA THR A 38 -8.84 10.66 -3.08
C THR A 38 -9.67 9.51 -2.50
N ILE A 39 -10.72 9.81 -1.74
CA ILE A 39 -11.60 8.78 -1.15
C ILE A 39 -12.30 7.95 -2.23
N SER A 40 -12.66 8.58 -3.35
CA SER A 40 -13.27 7.88 -4.48
C SER A 40 -12.31 6.86 -5.10
N GLY A 41 -11.02 7.23 -5.24
CA GLY A 41 -9.97 6.33 -5.71
C GLY A 41 -9.69 5.19 -4.73
N LEU A 42 -9.55 5.49 -3.43
CA LEU A 42 -9.34 4.46 -2.40
C LEU A 42 -10.49 3.45 -2.35
N ASN A 43 -11.74 3.92 -2.41
CA ASN A 43 -12.91 3.05 -2.43
C ASN A 43 -12.90 2.10 -3.64
N GLU A 44 -12.53 2.59 -4.83
CA GLU A 44 -12.42 1.73 -6.01
C GLU A 44 -11.31 0.68 -5.82
N MET A 45 -10.14 1.06 -5.29
CA MET A 45 -9.06 0.12 -5.00
C MET A 45 -9.51 -0.98 -4.04
N GLU A 46 -10.25 -0.63 -2.98
CA GLU A 46 -10.77 -1.59 -2.02
C GLU A 46 -11.89 -2.47 -2.60
N HIS A 47 -12.78 -1.92 -3.42
CA HIS A 47 -13.77 -2.71 -4.16
C HIS A 47 -13.12 -3.75 -5.09
N GLN A 48 -11.94 -3.46 -5.64
CA GLN A 48 -11.14 -4.41 -6.42
C GLN A 48 -10.28 -5.35 -5.54
N GLY A 49 -10.39 -5.27 -4.22
CA GLY A 49 -9.72 -6.15 -3.27
C GLY A 49 -8.21 -5.88 -3.11
N PHE A 50 -7.75 -4.65 -3.39
CA PHE A 50 -6.35 -4.28 -3.41
C PHE A 50 -5.61 -4.60 -2.10
N SER A 51 -6.08 -4.09 -0.95
CA SER A 51 -5.43 -4.33 0.34
C SER A 51 -5.29 -5.81 0.67
N SER A 52 -6.35 -6.57 0.40
CA SER A 52 -6.37 -8.02 0.63
C SER A 52 -5.38 -8.76 -0.27
N ALA A 53 -5.28 -8.37 -1.54
CA ALA A 53 -4.31 -8.94 -2.47
C ALA A 53 -2.86 -8.66 -2.03
N MET A 54 -2.57 -7.45 -1.58
CA MET A 54 -1.23 -7.05 -1.14
C MET A 54 -0.78 -7.83 0.09
N ILE A 55 -1.63 -7.94 1.12
CA ILE A 55 -1.34 -8.71 2.33
C ILE A 55 -1.09 -10.18 1.99
N ARG A 56 -1.97 -10.79 1.18
CA ARG A 56 -1.79 -12.19 0.75
C ARG A 56 -0.51 -12.38 -0.05
N ALA A 57 -0.12 -11.43 -0.89
CA ALA A 57 1.11 -11.54 -1.67
C ALA A 57 2.34 -11.60 -0.75
N ILE A 58 2.39 -10.78 0.30
CA ILE A 58 3.49 -10.78 1.27
C ILE A 58 3.53 -12.11 2.04
N VAL A 59 2.40 -12.54 2.60
CA VAL A 59 2.29 -13.80 3.37
C VAL A 59 2.67 -14.99 2.49
N ARG A 60 2.10 -15.09 1.28
CA ARG A 60 2.39 -16.18 0.36
C ARG A 60 3.87 -16.23 -0.05
N SER A 61 4.50 -15.07 -0.19
CA SER A 61 5.93 -15.00 -0.51
C SER A 61 6.79 -15.49 0.65
N ALA A 62 6.40 -15.16 1.89
CA ALA A 62 7.05 -15.67 3.10
C ALA A 62 6.88 -17.19 3.24
N ASP A 63 5.66 -17.70 3.10
CA ASP A 63 5.40 -19.15 3.14
C ASP A 63 6.21 -19.89 2.07
N LYS A 64 6.30 -19.30 0.87
CA LYS A 64 7.01 -19.95 -0.24
C LYS A 64 8.52 -20.04 -0.01
N ILE A 65 9.13 -19.02 0.62
CA ILE A 65 10.56 -19.10 0.91
C ILE A 65 10.86 -20.14 2.00
N ASP A 66 9.97 -20.29 2.98
CA ASP A 66 10.08 -21.33 4.01
C ASP A 66 9.97 -22.74 3.42
N GLU A 67 9.07 -22.97 2.46
CA GLU A 67 9.01 -24.23 1.71
C GLU A 67 10.33 -24.51 0.99
N ILE A 68 10.88 -23.52 0.26
CA ILE A 68 12.12 -23.69 -0.50
C ILE A 68 13.30 -24.02 0.41
N ILE A 69 13.39 -23.37 1.57
CA ILE A 69 14.47 -23.60 2.54
C ILE A 69 14.36 -24.97 3.19
N ASN A 70 13.16 -25.43 3.55
CA ASN A 70 12.96 -26.71 4.24
C ASN A 70 12.93 -27.94 3.31
N GLU A 71 12.72 -27.73 2.01
CA GLU A 71 12.86 -28.77 0.97
C GLU A 71 14.30 -28.90 0.43
N SER A 72 15.21 -27.99 0.82
CA SER A 72 16.65 -28.04 0.51
C SER A 72 17.45 -28.76 1.59
#